data_AF-A0A3D5JZJ3-F1
#
_entry.id   AF-A0A3D5JZJ3-F1
#
_cell.length_a   1.000
_cell.length_b   1.000
_cell.length_c   1.000
_cell.angle_alpha   90.00
_cell.angle_beta   90.00
_cell.angle_gamma   90.00
#
_symmetry.space_group_name_H-M   'P 1'
#
loop_
_entity.id
_entity.type
_entity.pdbx_description
1 polymer ?
#
loop_
_entity_poly.entity_id
_entity_poly.type
_entity_poly.pdbx_seq_one_letter_code
_entity_poly.pdbx_strand_id
1 'polypeptide(L)'
;MKSKTMNRRAMLKGLGGITVGLPFLEEMAFSAVSTTAKDVPVRAFNVFFGLGIPAPIQKEGYDGVLEPLKPLRDKLLIMRNFDHVRCDVSGINAHFDGATGSFTAMPAGGEAKAGGPSIDQVVRQAHHPDGLPPGMVPTLIGGTYFRRSRVGRYLHSYKLDGTVAGTMQEKPRDLFDRVFGVVNAGTDDDARKERLKRSVLDSVVDQYKFYAGANSPLGSASKTRVAEHLERI
;
A
#
# COMPACT_ATOMS: atom_id res chain seq x y z
N MET A 1 -35.33 -1.50 -3.36
CA MET A 1 -34.61 -2.80 -3.47
C MET A 1 -33.54 -2.82 -2.39
N LYS A 2 -33.53 -3.77 -1.45
CA LYS A 2 -32.49 -3.81 -0.40
C LYS A 2 -31.16 -4.21 -1.03
N SER A 3 -30.14 -3.35 -0.94
CA SER A 3 -28.77 -3.68 -1.34
C SER A 3 -28.26 -4.85 -0.50
N LYS A 4 -27.71 -5.90 -1.15
CA LYS A 4 -27.10 -7.04 -0.45
C LYS A 4 -25.68 -6.64 -0.07
N THR A 5 -25.41 -6.56 1.23
CA THR A 5 -24.06 -6.35 1.76
C THR A 5 -23.10 -7.45 1.31
N MET A 6 -21.95 -7.08 0.74
CA MET A 6 -20.92 -8.04 0.30
C MET A 6 -19.70 -7.99 1.20
N ASN A 7 -19.08 -9.15 1.43
CA ASN A 7 -17.81 -9.19 2.16
C ASN A 7 -16.70 -8.59 1.29
N ARG A 8 -16.22 -7.39 1.66
CA ARG A 8 -15.14 -6.67 0.97
C ARG A 8 -13.89 -7.53 0.74
N ARG A 9 -13.48 -8.35 1.73
CA ARG A 9 -12.31 -9.21 1.58
C ARG A 9 -12.57 -10.33 0.57
N ALA A 10 -13.77 -10.91 0.56
CA ALA A 10 -14.14 -11.92 -0.43
C ALA A 10 -14.22 -11.32 -1.85
N MET A 11 -14.66 -10.07 -1.98
CA MET A 11 -14.69 -9.37 -3.26
C MET A 11 -13.28 -9.01 -3.76
N LEU A 12 -12.43 -8.45 -2.90
CA LEU A 12 -11.04 -8.12 -3.24
C LEU A 12 -10.16 -9.35 -3.49
N LYS A 13 -10.39 -10.44 -2.76
CA LYS A 13 -9.75 -11.76 -3.01
C LYS A 13 -10.47 -12.60 -4.06
N GLY A 14 -11.55 -12.10 -4.65
CA GLY A 14 -12.43 -12.83 -5.56
C GLY A 14 -12.46 -12.24 -6.97
N LEU A 15 -13.62 -12.34 -7.63
CA LEU A 15 -13.92 -12.14 -9.05
C LEU A 15 -13.57 -10.75 -9.66
N GLY A 16 -12.35 -10.24 -9.51
CA GLY A 16 -11.87 -9.08 -10.27
C GLY A 16 -10.85 -8.21 -9.55
N GLY A 17 -10.71 -8.38 -8.23
CA GLY A 17 -9.81 -7.57 -7.40
C GLY A 17 -8.32 -7.93 -7.49
N ILE A 18 -7.96 -8.90 -8.35
CA ILE A 18 -6.63 -9.53 -8.34
C ILE A 18 -5.70 -9.00 -9.43
N THR A 19 -6.30 -8.30 -10.38
CA THR A 19 -5.65 -7.93 -11.62
C THR A 19 -5.91 -6.48 -11.99
N VAL A 20 -7.03 -5.90 -11.52
CA VAL A 20 -7.38 -4.50 -11.71
C VAL A 20 -7.95 -3.95 -10.39
N GLY A 21 -7.48 -2.77 -9.98
CA GLY A 21 -7.90 -2.14 -8.73
C GLY A 21 -9.34 -1.61 -8.80
N LEU A 22 -10.30 -2.39 -8.27
CA LEU A 22 -11.71 -2.00 -8.27
C LEU A 22 -11.97 -0.69 -7.49
N PRO A 23 -12.86 0.19 -7.99
CA PRO A 23 -13.28 1.37 -7.26
C PRO A 23 -14.01 1.01 -5.97
N PHE A 24 -14.07 1.95 -5.04
CA PHE A 24 -14.86 1.76 -3.82
C PHE A 24 -16.37 1.74 -4.15
N LEU A 25 -17.00 0.58 -3.96
CA LEU A 25 -18.42 0.31 -4.16
C LEU A 25 -19.16 0.42 -2.83
N GLU A 26 -20.40 0.90 -2.86
CA GLU A 26 -21.24 1.10 -1.67
C GLU A 26 -21.55 -0.21 -0.94
N GLU A 27 -21.61 -1.33 -1.66
CA GLU A 27 -21.81 -2.68 -1.13
C GLU A 27 -20.61 -3.19 -0.34
N MET A 28 -19.45 -2.53 -0.48
CA MET A 28 -18.27 -2.75 0.37
C MET A 28 -18.27 -1.87 1.61
N ALA A 29 -19.16 -0.89 1.71
CA ALA A 29 -19.34 -0.14 2.94
C ALA A 29 -19.98 -1.06 3.98
N PHE A 30 -19.47 -1.00 5.21
CA PHE A 30 -20.02 -1.79 6.30
C PHE A 30 -21.50 -1.45 6.48
N SER A 31 -22.34 -2.47 6.63
CA SER A 31 -23.63 -2.27 7.30
C SER A 31 -23.30 -1.75 8.69
N ALA A 32 -23.66 -0.50 8.99
CA ALA A 32 -23.44 0.17 10.27
C ALA A 32 -24.11 -0.52 11.48
N VAL A 33 -24.68 -1.71 11.30
CA VAL A 33 -25.60 -2.38 12.23
C VAL A 33 -25.02 -3.65 12.85
N SER A 34 -23.82 -4.10 12.50
CA SER A 34 -23.23 -5.26 13.20
C SER A 34 -21.71 -5.24 13.23
N THR A 35 -21.17 -4.44 14.14
CA THR A 35 -19.95 -4.78 14.88
C THR A 35 -20.03 -4.01 16.20
N THR A 36 -20.15 -4.70 17.33
CA THR A 36 -19.49 -4.23 18.57
C THR A 36 -18.13 -3.71 18.16
N ALA A 37 -17.84 -2.43 18.40
CA ALA A 37 -16.63 -1.77 17.91
C ALA A 37 -15.40 -2.61 18.29
N LYS A 38 -14.93 -3.45 17.35
CA LYS A 38 -13.57 -3.96 17.42
C LYS A 38 -12.73 -2.78 17.02
N ASP A 39 -11.86 -2.34 17.92
CA ASP A 39 -10.92 -1.26 17.66
C ASP A 39 -10.30 -1.47 16.28
N VAL A 40 -10.47 -0.48 15.42
CA VAL A 40 -9.90 -0.51 14.07
C VAL A 40 -8.38 -0.64 14.25
N PRO A 41 -7.72 -1.67 13.70
CA PRO A 41 -6.29 -1.85 13.89
C PRO A 41 -5.53 -0.61 13.42
N VAL A 42 -4.58 -0.16 14.23
CA VAL A 42 -3.68 0.93 13.86
C VAL A 42 -2.83 0.48 12.67
N ARG A 43 -2.71 1.37 11.68
CA ARG A 43 -1.93 1.13 10.46
C ARG A 43 -1.04 2.33 10.21
N ALA A 44 0.21 2.07 9.88
CA ALA A 44 1.16 3.06 9.43
C ALA A 44 1.87 2.55 8.18
N PHE A 45 2.23 3.47 7.29
CA PHE A 45 3.06 3.20 6.14
C PHE A 45 3.95 4.40 5.89
N ASN A 46 5.10 4.14 5.29
CA ASN A 46 6.08 5.13 4.92
C ASN A 46 6.21 5.15 3.40
N VAL A 47 6.35 6.33 2.81
CA VAL A 47 6.60 6.51 1.37
C VAL A 47 7.85 7.35 1.22
N PHE A 48 8.84 6.81 0.51
CA PHE A 48 10.11 7.47 0.27
C PHE A 48 10.27 7.81 -1.21
N PHE A 49 10.71 9.05 -1.47
CA PHE A 49 11.06 9.52 -2.80
C PHE A 49 12.57 9.76 -2.85
N GLY A 50 13.31 8.98 -3.65
CA GLY A 50 14.79 8.97 -3.64
C GLY A 50 15.46 10.28 -4.06
N LEU A 51 14.75 11.14 -4.80
CA LEU A 51 15.19 12.49 -5.16
C LEU A 51 14.43 13.58 -4.39
N GLY A 52 13.65 13.19 -3.39
CA GLY A 52 12.79 14.08 -2.63
C GLY A 52 11.66 14.67 -3.48
N ILE A 53 11.13 15.78 -2.97
CA ILE A 53 10.06 16.58 -3.57
C ILE A 53 10.69 17.94 -3.95
N PRO A 54 10.57 18.42 -5.21
CA PRO A 54 11.16 19.69 -5.63
C PRO A 54 10.81 20.86 -4.70
N ALA A 55 11.80 21.70 -4.36
CA ALA A 55 11.63 22.79 -3.41
C ALA A 55 10.50 23.79 -3.76
N PRO A 56 10.24 24.15 -5.04
CA PRO A 56 9.13 25.05 -5.38
C PRO A 56 7.76 24.53 -4.93
N ILE A 57 7.46 23.25 -5.16
CA ILE A 57 6.15 22.67 -4.84
C ILE A 57 5.95 22.46 -3.33
N GLN A 58 7.03 22.48 -2.54
CA GLN A 58 6.90 22.43 -1.07
C GLN A 58 6.33 23.72 -0.47
N LYS A 59 6.32 24.84 -1.22
CA LYS A 59 5.81 26.13 -0.74
C LYS A 59 4.30 26.32 -0.95
N GLU A 60 3.66 25.45 -1.73
CA GLU A 60 2.28 25.61 -2.18
C GLU A 60 1.22 25.33 -1.09
N GLY A 61 1.62 24.94 0.13
CA GLY A 61 0.63 24.69 1.17
C GLY A 61 -0.21 23.45 0.83
N TYR A 62 -1.53 23.63 0.80
CA TYR A 62 -2.46 22.64 0.27
C TYR A 62 -2.87 22.93 -1.17
N ASP A 63 -2.36 23.97 -1.82
CA ASP A 63 -2.65 24.20 -3.24
C ASP A 63 -1.83 23.24 -4.11
N GLY A 64 -2.12 23.19 -5.41
CA GLY A 64 -1.42 22.33 -6.37
C GLY A 64 -1.65 20.84 -6.10
N VAL A 65 -0.58 20.05 -5.98
CA VAL A 65 -0.66 18.57 -5.88
C VAL A 65 -1.35 18.08 -4.61
N LEU A 66 -1.43 18.89 -3.56
CA LEU A 66 -2.08 18.54 -2.30
C LEU A 66 -3.51 19.08 -2.19
N GLU A 67 -4.04 19.75 -3.22
CA GLU A 67 -5.39 20.32 -3.21
C GLU A 67 -6.50 19.31 -2.89
N PRO A 68 -6.46 18.07 -3.41
CA PRO A 68 -7.45 17.04 -3.05
C PRO A 68 -7.46 16.71 -1.55
N LEU A 69 -6.41 17.04 -0.79
CA LEU A 69 -6.29 16.77 0.65
C LEU A 69 -6.80 17.91 1.54
N LYS A 70 -7.19 19.07 0.97
CA LYS A 70 -7.75 20.21 1.74
C LYS A 70 -8.85 19.81 2.74
N PRO A 71 -9.80 18.92 2.41
CA PRO A 71 -10.84 18.49 3.37
C PRO A 71 -10.30 17.72 4.59
N LEU A 72 -9.07 17.24 4.53
CA LEU A 72 -8.41 16.47 5.59
C LEU A 72 -7.37 17.30 6.37
N ARG A 73 -7.27 18.62 6.11
CA ARG A 73 -6.18 19.45 6.63
C ARG A 73 -6.00 19.37 8.16
N ASP A 74 -7.10 19.29 8.90
CA ASP A 74 -7.08 19.26 10.38
C ASP A 74 -6.66 17.87 10.93
N LYS A 75 -6.48 16.89 10.04
CA LYS A 75 -6.01 15.52 10.34
C LYS A 75 -4.61 15.25 9.82
N LEU A 76 -3.97 16.24 9.18
CA LEU A 76 -2.71 16.08 8.48
C LEU A 76 -1.66 17.02 9.07
N LEU A 77 -0.53 16.44 9.47
CA LEU A 77 0.69 17.19 9.82
C LEU A 77 1.64 17.16 8.62
N ILE A 78 1.85 18.33 8.00
CA ILE A 78 2.81 18.48 6.89
C ILE A 78 4.03 19.23 7.43
N MET A 79 5.09 18.49 7.71
CA MET A 79 6.38 19.07 8.10
C MET A 79 7.18 19.46 6.86
N ARG A 80 7.87 20.61 6.93
CA ARG A 80 8.70 21.18 5.86
C ARG A 80 10.00 21.71 6.43
N ASN A 81 11.01 21.86 5.58
CA ASN A 81 12.35 22.34 5.98
C ASN A 81 12.92 21.55 7.16
N PHE A 82 12.64 20.25 7.21
CA PHE A 82 13.18 19.40 8.25
C PHE A 82 14.58 18.94 7.85
N ASP A 83 15.56 19.30 8.66
CA ASP A 83 16.97 18.98 8.42
C ASP A 83 17.39 17.80 9.30
N HIS A 84 17.92 16.75 8.69
CA HIS A 84 18.39 15.55 9.38
C HIS A 84 19.84 15.72 9.83
N VAL A 85 20.10 16.73 10.68
CA VAL A 85 21.46 17.10 11.11
C VAL A 85 22.23 15.92 11.72
N ARG A 86 21.54 15.00 12.42
CA ARG A 86 22.15 13.77 12.99
C ARG A 86 22.58 12.74 11.93
N CYS A 87 22.04 12.85 10.73
CA CYS A 87 22.31 11.97 9.60
C CYS A 87 23.26 12.62 8.59
N ASP A 88 23.62 13.89 8.75
CA ASP A 88 24.62 14.58 7.92
C ASP A 88 26.03 14.16 8.37
N VAL A 89 26.49 13.02 7.85
CA VAL A 89 27.76 12.42 8.25
C VAL A 89 28.82 12.71 7.19
N SER A 90 29.88 13.41 7.61
CA SER A 90 31.00 13.77 6.74
C SER A 90 31.60 12.55 6.03
N GLY A 91 31.87 12.71 4.73
CA GLY A 91 32.45 11.67 3.88
C GLY A 91 31.49 10.55 3.45
N ILE A 92 30.19 10.67 3.74
CA ILE A 92 29.17 9.70 3.35
C ILE A 92 28.31 10.25 2.20
N ASN A 93 27.77 9.35 1.38
CA ASN A 93 26.91 9.71 0.26
C ASN A 93 25.50 10.10 0.73
N ALA A 94 25.05 11.30 0.34
CA ALA A 94 23.72 11.87 0.65
C ALA A 94 22.52 10.95 0.35
N HIS A 95 22.61 10.09 -0.69
CA HIS A 95 21.55 9.15 -1.02
C HIS A 95 21.52 7.91 -0.11
N PHE A 96 22.56 7.71 0.70
CA PHE A 96 22.65 6.59 1.62
C PHE A 96 22.30 7.02 3.05
N ASP A 97 22.93 8.06 3.57
CA ASP A 97 22.70 8.56 4.93
C ASP A 97 21.30 9.19 5.09
N GLY A 98 20.88 10.07 4.18
CA GLY A 98 19.56 10.71 4.20
C GLY A 98 18.44 9.69 3.99
N ALA A 99 18.66 8.72 3.11
CA ALA A 99 17.71 7.65 2.84
C ALA A 99 17.57 6.67 4.02
N THR A 100 18.66 6.40 4.74
CA THR A 100 18.63 5.61 5.98
C THR A 100 17.96 6.38 7.12
N GLY A 101 18.24 7.68 7.22
CA GLY A 101 17.68 8.59 8.23
C GLY A 101 16.20 8.89 8.05
N SER A 102 15.65 8.73 6.84
CA SER A 102 14.32 9.21 6.44
C SER A 102 13.17 8.84 7.38
N PHE A 103 13.20 7.63 7.95
CA PHE A 103 12.19 7.18 8.91
C PHE A 103 12.76 6.74 10.26
N THR A 104 14.08 6.88 10.46
CA THR A 104 14.76 6.44 11.68
C THR A 104 15.25 7.63 12.52
N ALA A 105 15.43 8.80 11.91
CA ALA A 105 16.10 9.96 12.51
C ALA A 105 17.48 9.64 13.11
N MET A 106 18.13 8.60 12.59
CA MET A 106 19.43 8.08 13.02
C MET A 106 20.33 7.87 11.80
N PRO A 107 21.65 8.08 11.91
CA PRO A 107 22.59 7.76 10.83
C PRO A 107 22.61 6.25 10.57
N ALA A 108 23.21 5.83 9.45
CA ALA A 108 23.39 4.42 9.17
C ALA A 108 24.31 3.73 10.19
N GLY A 109 23.94 2.52 10.60
CA GLY A 109 24.70 1.65 11.50
C GLY A 109 25.64 0.75 10.71
N GLY A 110 26.52 1.34 9.89
CA GLY A 110 27.29 0.62 8.88
C GLY A 110 26.52 0.39 7.57
N GLU A 111 26.95 -0.56 6.74
CA GLU A 111 26.40 -0.71 5.38
C GLU A 111 25.10 -1.52 5.28
N ALA A 112 24.79 -2.31 6.33
CA ALA A 112 23.71 -3.31 6.32
C ALA A 112 22.55 -2.99 7.29
N LYS A 113 22.67 -1.95 8.12
CA LYS A 113 21.69 -1.60 9.15
C LYS A 113 21.52 -0.10 9.28
N ALA A 114 20.37 0.34 9.78
CA ALA A 114 20.21 1.69 10.30
C ALA A 114 20.77 1.78 11.73
N GLY A 115 20.98 3.00 12.22
CA GLY A 115 21.36 3.25 13.61
C GLY A 115 20.22 3.04 14.62
N GLY A 116 18.99 2.79 14.15
CA GLY A 116 17.82 2.56 15.01
C GLY A 116 16.58 2.13 14.22
N PRO A 117 15.45 1.93 14.91
CA PRO A 117 14.20 1.52 14.27
C PRO A 117 13.63 2.60 13.38
N SER A 118 12.88 2.18 12.37
CA SER A 118 12.02 3.07 11.61
C SER A 118 10.69 3.31 12.34
N ILE A 119 10.07 4.46 12.09
CA ILE A 119 8.82 4.86 12.73
C ILE A 119 7.69 3.84 12.55
N ASP A 120 7.61 3.14 11.42
CA ASP A 120 6.60 2.09 11.20
C ASP A 120 6.81 0.89 12.14
N GLN A 121 8.06 0.53 12.44
CA GLN A 121 8.36 -0.54 13.40
C GLN A 121 8.16 -0.10 14.84
N VAL A 122 8.40 1.18 15.16
CA VAL A 122 8.07 1.76 16.47
C VAL A 122 6.55 1.77 16.69
N VAL A 123 5.77 2.25 15.71
CA VAL A 123 4.29 2.23 15.76
C VAL A 123 3.77 0.80 15.89
N ARG A 124 4.32 -0.13 15.11
CA ARG A 124 3.98 -1.56 15.21
C ARG A 124 4.23 -2.08 16.63
N GLN A 125 5.41 -1.85 17.20
CA GLN A 125 5.74 -2.34 18.55
C GLN A 125 4.84 -1.72 19.63
N ALA A 126 4.51 -0.43 19.50
CA ALA A 126 3.70 0.29 20.47
C ALA A 126 2.24 -0.19 20.51
N HIS A 127 1.64 -0.47 19.35
CA HIS A 127 0.23 -0.88 19.27
C HIS A 127 0.03 -2.40 19.24
N HIS A 128 1.07 -3.16 18.90
CA HIS A 128 1.03 -4.61 18.74
C HIS A 128 2.25 -5.29 19.39
N PRO A 129 2.50 -5.07 20.70
CA PRO A 129 3.69 -5.60 21.39
C PRO A 129 3.73 -7.13 21.40
N ASP A 130 2.56 -7.79 21.44
CA ASP A 130 2.42 -9.25 21.46
C ASP A 130 2.24 -9.86 20.06
N GLY A 131 2.42 -9.05 19.00
CA GLY A 131 2.25 -9.47 17.61
C GLY A 131 1.03 -8.87 16.93
N LEU A 132 1.00 -9.01 15.60
CA LEU A 132 -0.04 -8.40 14.77
C LEU A 132 -1.38 -9.15 14.89
N PRO A 133 -2.52 -8.46 14.73
CA PRO A 133 -3.82 -9.10 14.68
C PRO A 133 -3.89 -10.18 13.57
N PRO A 134 -4.67 -11.27 13.78
CA PRO A 134 -4.84 -12.32 12.77
C PRO A 134 -5.27 -11.77 11.41
N GLY A 135 -4.61 -12.26 10.34
CA GLY A 135 -4.93 -11.89 8.96
C GLY A 135 -4.40 -10.51 8.52
N MET A 136 -3.54 -9.86 9.31
CA MET A 136 -2.71 -8.74 8.86
C MET A 136 -1.49 -9.23 8.09
N VAL A 137 -1.13 -8.52 7.02
CA VAL A 137 0.15 -8.73 6.33
C VAL A 137 1.25 -8.20 7.26
N PRO A 138 2.31 -8.97 7.57
CA PRO A 138 3.45 -8.46 8.32
C PRO A 138 4.18 -7.38 7.52
N THR A 139 5.26 -6.79 8.08
CA THR A 139 6.03 -5.73 7.42
C THR A 139 6.23 -6.01 5.93
N LEU A 140 5.66 -5.11 5.11
CA LEU A 140 5.63 -5.20 3.66
C LEU A 140 6.42 -4.03 3.11
N ILE A 141 7.44 -4.34 2.31
CA ILE A 141 8.29 -3.33 1.70
C ILE A 141 8.17 -3.51 0.19
N GLY A 142 7.55 -2.56 -0.49
CA GLY A 142 7.47 -2.52 -1.95
C GLY A 142 8.28 -1.34 -2.47
N GLY A 143 8.98 -1.51 -3.59
CA GLY A 143 9.78 -0.43 -4.14
C GLY A 143 10.67 -0.87 -5.29
N THR A 144 11.31 0.12 -5.91
CA THR A 144 12.34 -0.07 -6.92
C THR A 144 13.63 0.58 -6.43
N TYR A 145 14.76 0.28 -7.08
CA TYR A 145 16.02 0.97 -6.83
C TYR A 145 16.64 1.43 -8.14
N PHE A 146 17.45 2.47 -8.03
CA PHE A 146 18.35 2.86 -9.10
C PHE A 146 19.66 2.05 -9.09
N ARG A 147 20.21 1.78 -7.90
CA ARG A 147 21.45 1.01 -7.72
C ARG A 147 21.39 0.18 -6.44
N ARG A 148 21.67 -1.13 -6.55
CA ARG A 148 21.97 -1.97 -5.37
C ARG A 148 23.39 -1.68 -4.90
N SER A 149 23.51 -1.30 -3.64
CA SER A 149 24.80 -1.11 -2.97
C SER A 149 24.59 -1.34 -1.48
N ARG A 150 24.66 -0.29 -0.67
CA ARG A 150 24.31 -0.34 0.74
C ARG A 150 22.79 -0.42 0.90
N VAL A 151 22.37 -1.17 1.92
CA VAL A 151 20.97 -1.52 2.17
C VAL A 151 20.07 -0.29 2.31
N GLY A 152 20.52 0.72 3.06
CA GLY A 152 19.69 1.88 3.35
C GLY A 152 19.42 2.82 2.18
N ARG A 153 20.02 2.56 1.02
CA ARG A 153 19.70 3.27 -0.22
C ARG A 153 18.36 2.84 -0.84
N TYR A 154 17.88 1.64 -0.51
CA TYR A 154 16.67 1.06 -1.13
C TYR A 154 15.73 0.34 -0.14
N LEU A 155 16.12 0.21 1.13
CA LEU A 155 15.26 -0.29 2.20
C LEU A 155 15.09 0.81 3.26
N HIS A 156 13.85 1.03 3.68
CA HIS A 156 13.48 2.13 4.59
C HIS A 156 12.61 1.68 5.77
N SER A 157 12.65 0.38 6.11
CA SER A 157 11.97 -0.15 7.30
C SER A 157 12.95 -1.02 8.10
N TYR A 158 13.12 -0.70 9.37
CA TYR A 158 14.16 -1.23 10.26
C TYR A 158 13.57 -1.60 11.61
N LYS A 159 13.92 -2.79 12.10
CA LYS A 159 13.51 -3.31 13.42
C LYS A 159 14.14 -2.47 14.54
N LEU A 160 13.74 -2.75 15.78
CA LEU A 160 14.24 -2.10 17.00
C LEU A 160 15.77 -2.10 17.12
N ASP A 161 16.44 -3.12 16.58
CA ASP A 161 17.91 -3.25 16.58
C ASP A 161 18.58 -2.66 15.33
N GLY A 162 17.85 -1.92 14.49
CA GLY A 162 18.33 -1.32 13.24
C GLY A 162 18.50 -2.30 12.07
N THR A 163 18.23 -3.60 12.24
CA THR A 163 18.25 -4.56 11.12
C THR A 163 17.07 -4.34 10.18
N VAL A 164 17.21 -4.72 8.91
CA VAL A 164 16.12 -4.64 7.95
C VAL A 164 14.89 -5.42 8.41
N ALA A 165 13.72 -4.80 8.32
CA ALA A 165 12.46 -5.38 8.79
C ALA A 165 11.81 -6.34 7.78
N GLY A 166 12.32 -6.38 6.54
CA GLY A 166 11.87 -7.32 5.52
C GLY A 166 12.63 -7.15 4.19
N THR A 167 12.31 -8.01 3.23
CA THR A 167 12.86 -7.94 1.88
C THR A 167 11.95 -7.12 0.98
N MET A 168 12.54 -6.22 0.20
CA MET A 168 11.82 -5.43 -0.79
C MET A 168 11.21 -6.33 -1.87
N GLN A 169 9.94 -6.08 -2.18
CA GLN A 169 9.21 -6.67 -3.29
C GLN A 169 9.29 -5.73 -4.49
N GLU A 170 10.01 -6.16 -5.53
CA GLU A 170 10.28 -5.33 -6.72
C GLU A 170 9.26 -5.56 -7.83
N LYS A 171 8.76 -6.79 -7.92
CA LYS A 171 7.76 -7.14 -8.93
C LYS A 171 6.38 -6.81 -8.36
N PRO A 172 5.59 -5.96 -9.03
CA PRO A 172 4.22 -5.68 -8.62
C PRO A 172 3.39 -6.95 -8.42
N ARG A 173 3.64 -8.00 -9.22
CA ARG A 173 2.99 -9.30 -9.09
C ARG A 173 3.28 -10.00 -7.75
N ASP A 174 4.53 -10.04 -7.33
CA ASP A 174 4.93 -10.69 -6.07
C ASP A 174 4.34 -9.93 -4.87
N LEU A 175 4.36 -8.60 -4.94
CA LEU A 175 3.72 -7.74 -3.95
C LEU A 175 2.22 -8.01 -3.88
N PHE A 176 1.57 -8.08 -5.04
CA PHE A 176 0.15 -8.38 -5.17
C PHE A 176 -0.19 -9.75 -4.53
N ASP A 177 0.52 -10.81 -4.90
CA ASP A 177 0.29 -12.17 -4.41
C ASP A 177 0.50 -12.28 -2.90
N ARG A 178 1.45 -11.51 -2.37
CA ARG A 178 1.70 -11.44 -0.93
C ARG A 178 0.56 -10.77 -0.15
N VAL A 179 -0.11 -9.78 -0.73
CA VAL A 179 -1.18 -9.03 -0.04
C VAL A 179 -2.54 -9.71 -0.21
N PHE A 180 -2.84 -10.18 -1.41
CA PHE A 180 -4.17 -10.68 -1.77
C PHE A 180 -4.23 -12.21 -1.87
N GLY A 181 -3.08 -12.88 -2.02
CA GLY A 181 -2.98 -14.30 -2.29
C GLY A 181 -2.93 -14.60 -3.79
N VAL A 182 -2.55 -15.84 -4.11
CA VAL A 182 -2.63 -16.37 -5.48
C VAL A 182 -4.03 -16.92 -5.72
N VAL A 183 -4.61 -16.64 -6.88
CA VAL A 183 -5.85 -17.30 -7.30
C VAL A 183 -5.53 -18.75 -7.63
N ASN A 184 -5.86 -19.67 -6.72
CA ASN A 184 -5.93 -21.07 -7.08
C ASN A 184 -7.14 -21.26 -7.99
N ALA A 185 -6.90 -21.53 -9.27
CA ALA A 185 -7.94 -22.05 -10.12
C ALA A 185 -8.09 -23.53 -9.78
N GLY A 186 -9.18 -23.90 -9.11
CA GLY A 186 -9.44 -25.31 -8.85
C GLY A 186 -9.36 -26.13 -10.13
N THR A 187 -8.72 -27.31 -10.05
CA THR A 187 -8.61 -28.47 -10.96
C THR A 187 -8.53 -28.33 -12.49
N ASP A 188 -8.80 -27.16 -13.07
CA ASP A 188 -8.76 -26.84 -14.52
C ASP A 188 -7.67 -25.78 -14.78
N ASP A 189 -6.53 -25.99 -14.12
CA ASP A 189 -5.59 -24.98 -13.68
C ASP A 189 -4.74 -24.40 -14.84
N ASP A 190 -4.59 -25.12 -15.95
CA ASP A 190 -3.71 -24.71 -17.06
C ASP A 190 -4.36 -23.69 -17.99
N ALA A 191 -5.60 -23.90 -18.45
CA ALA A 191 -6.23 -23.00 -19.42
C ALA A 191 -6.46 -21.59 -18.85
N ARG A 192 -6.82 -21.50 -17.56
CA ARG A 192 -7.02 -20.21 -16.89
C ARG A 192 -5.70 -19.53 -16.51
N LYS A 193 -4.66 -20.28 -16.12
CA LYS A 193 -3.30 -19.74 -15.94
C LYS A 193 -2.72 -19.24 -17.25
N GLU A 194 -2.87 -19.98 -18.34
CA GLU A 194 -2.41 -19.57 -19.67
C GLU A 194 -3.16 -18.34 -20.19
N ARG A 195 -4.48 -18.24 -19.97
CA ARG A 195 -5.24 -17.00 -20.24
C ARG A 195 -4.74 -15.82 -19.40
N LEU A 196 -4.50 -16.00 -18.11
CA LEU A 196 -3.94 -14.96 -17.24
C LEU A 196 -2.54 -14.52 -17.67
N LYS A 197 -1.69 -15.45 -18.14
CA LYS A 197 -0.37 -15.13 -18.71
C LYS A 197 -0.46 -14.35 -20.02
N ARG A 198 -1.48 -14.63 -20.84
CA ARG A 198 -1.65 -14.02 -22.17
C ARG A 198 -2.35 -12.67 -22.11
N SER A 199 -3.40 -12.54 -21.30
CA SER A 199 -4.18 -11.33 -21.13
C SER A 199 -4.90 -11.32 -19.79
N VAL A 200 -4.36 -10.49 -18.90
CA VAL A 200 -4.94 -10.23 -17.58
C VAL A 200 -6.33 -9.60 -17.68
N LEU A 201 -6.55 -8.74 -18.68
CA LEU A 201 -7.83 -8.06 -18.90
C LEU A 201 -8.91 -9.02 -19.39
N ASP A 202 -8.61 -9.90 -20.35
CA ASP A 202 -9.59 -10.88 -20.85
C ASP A 202 -10.08 -11.83 -19.75
N SER A 203 -9.24 -12.08 -18.74
CA SER A 203 -9.61 -12.93 -17.60
C SER A 203 -10.67 -12.32 -16.67
N VAL A 204 -10.92 -11.01 -16.75
CA VAL A 204 -11.85 -10.29 -15.88
C VAL A 204 -13.05 -9.66 -16.61
N VAL A 205 -13.06 -9.60 -17.95
CA VAL A 205 -14.14 -8.98 -18.73
C VAL A 205 -15.52 -9.56 -18.37
N ASP A 206 -15.66 -10.88 -18.26
CA ASP A 206 -16.94 -11.52 -17.93
C ASP A 206 -17.43 -11.15 -16.53
N GLN A 207 -16.50 -10.84 -15.62
CA GLN A 207 -16.81 -10.41 -14.25
C GLN A 207 -17.30 -8.97 -14.25
N TYR A 208 -16.67 -8.09 -15.03
CA TYR A 208 -17.17 -6.73 -15.23
C TYR A 208 -18.57 -6.72 -15.87
N LYS A 209 -18.80 -7.56 -16.89
CA LYS A 209 -20.13 -7.74 -17.50
C LYS A 209 -21.16 -8.23 -16.49
N PHE A 210 -20.79 -9.18 -15.63
CA PHE A 210 -21.67 -9.65 -14.56
C PHE A 210 -22.05 -8.51 -13.59
N TYR A 211 -21.06 -7.75 -13.10
CA TYR A 211 -21.28 -6.69 -12.13
C TYR A 211 -21.94 -5.43 -12.71
N ALA A 212 -21.80 -5.15 -14.01
CA ALA A 212 -22.54 -4.10 -14.69
C ALA A 212 -23.95 -4.56 -15.14
N GLY A 213 -24.18 -5.88 -15.24
CA GLY A 213 -25.39 -6.46 -15.81
C GLY A 213 -26.64 -6.38 -14.93
N ALA A 214 -27.77 -6.81 -15.49
CA ALA A 214 -29.08 -6.79 -14.82
C ALA A 214 -29.08 -7.62 -13.52
N ASN A 215 -28.40 -8.76 -13.53
CA ASN A 215 -28.33 -9.71 -12.40
C ASN A 215 -27.31 -9.33 -11.32
N SER A 216 -26.64 -8.19 -11.47
CA SER A 216 -25.62 -7.75 -10.53
C SER A 216 -26.21 -7.48 -9.13
N PRO A 217 -25.48 -7.87 -8.06
CA PRO A 217 -25.87 -7.57 -6.68
C PRO A 217 -25.65 -6.09 -6.30
N LEU A 218 -25.04 -5.29 -7.18
CA LEU A 218 -24.71 -3.88 -6.94
C LEU A 218 -25.93 -2.96 -7.11
N GLY A 219 -25.96 -1.88 -6.34
CA GLY A 219 -26.82 -0.73 -6.55
C GLY A 219 -26.41 0.06 -7.80
N SER A 220 -27.30 0.94 -8.26
CA SER A 220 -27.11 1.70 -9.50
C SER A 220 -25.81 2.50 -9.52
N ALA A 221 -25.48 3.21 -8.43
CA ALA A 221 -24.25 3.99 -8.32
C ALA A 221 -22.99 3.13 -8.46
N SER A 222 -22.95 1.98 -7.79
CA SER A 222 -21.84 1.03 -7.89
C SER A 222 -21.74 0.38 -9.27
N LYS A 223 -22.87 0.07 -9.93
CA LYS A 223 -22.87 -0.42 -11.32
C LYS A 223 -22.25 0.62 -12.27
N THR A 224 -22.63 1.88 -12.13
CA THR A 224 -22.04 2.98 -12.91
C THR A 224 -20.54 3.09 -12.67
N ARG A 225 -20.06 3.05 -11.42
CA ARG A 225 -18.62 3.09 -11.13
C ARG A 225 -17.86 1.91 -11.73
N VAL A 226 -18.44 0.71 -11.72
CA VAL A 226 -17.81 -0.48 -12.34
C VAL A 226 -17.73 -0.33 -13.86
N ALA A 227 -18.79 0.18 -14.51
CA ALA A 227 -18.81 0.43 -15.94
C ALA A 227 -17.79 1.52 -16.34
N GLU A 228 -17.80 2.66 -15.65
CA GLU A 228 -16.84 3.74 -15.88
C GLU A 228 -15.39 3.30 -15.65
N HIS A 229 -15.17 2.41 -14.67
CA HIS A 229 -13.84 1.89 -14.41
C HIS A 229 -13.35 0.98 -15.55
N LEU A 230 -14.22 0.13 -16.11
CA LEU A 230 -13.90 -0.71 -17.26
C LEU A 230 -13.56 0.13 -18.51
N GLU A 231 -14.25 1.25 -18.73
CA GLU A 231 -13.98 2.13 -19.88
C GLU A 231 -12.62 2.84 -19.78
N ARG A 232 -12.01 2.91 -18.59
CA ARG A 232 -10.77 3.64 -18.32
C ARG A 232 -9.52 2.76 -18.22
N ILE A 233 -9.67 1.44 -18.35
CA ILE A 233 -8.58 0.44 -18.28
C ILE A 233 -8.40 -0.27 -19.61
#